data_AF-A0A660QIJ5-F1
#
_entry.id   AF-A0A660QIJ5-F1
#
_cell.length_a   1.000
_cell.length_b   1.000
_cell.length_c   1.000
_cell.angle_alpha   90.00
_cell.angle_beta   90.00
_cell.angle_gamma   90.00
#
_symmetry.space_group_name_H-M   'P 1'
#
loop_
_entity.id
_entity.type
_entity.pdbx_description
1 polymer ?
#
loop_
_entity_poly.entity_id
_entity_poly.type
_entity_poly.pdbx_seq_one_letter_code
_entity_poly.pdbx_strand_id
1 'polypeptide(L)'
;KGYKVYVLLSELPKPEKDEYYFYEVMGCEVVLENGESLGKVTDIIETGANDVLVVKKGKKETLIPMIKRYVVKLDKEERKITVKAMEWI
;
A
#
# COMPACT_ATOMS: atom_id res chain seq x y z
N LYS A 1 16.65 -21.00 20.19
CA LYS A 1 16.89 -20.94 18.72
C LYS A 1 15.52 -20.90 18.03
N GLY A 2 15.33 -20.02 17.05
CA GLY A 2 14.09 -19.93 16.26
C GLY A 2 14.25 -20.54 14.88
N TYR A 3 13.15 -21.01 14.29
CA TYR A 3 13.06 -21.48 12.92
C TYR A 3 12.29 -20.46 12.09
N LYS A 4 12.65 -20.32 10.80
CA LYS A 4 11.88 -19.51 9.86
C LYS A 4 10.75 -20.37 9.31
N VAL A 5 9.53 -19.85 9.35
CA VAL A 5 8.33 -20.51 8.83
C VAL A 5 7.90 -19.79 7.55
N TYR A 6 7.54 -20.57 6.54
CA TYR A 6 7.13 -20.08 5.23
C TYR A 6 5.86 -20.80 4.80
N VAL A 7 5.06 -20.14 3.95
CA VAL A 7 3.88 -20.70 3.29
C VAL A 7 3.96 -20.36 1.80
N LEU A 8 3.44 -21.24 0.94
CA LEU A 8 3.38 -20.97 -0.49
C LEU A 8 2.33 -19.88 -0.77
N LEU A 9 2.64 -18.93 -1.66
CA LEU A 9 1.69 -17.89 -2.06
C LEU A 9 0.39 -18.47 -2.63
N SER A 10 0.47 -19.62 -3.31
CA SER A 10 -0.69 -20.33 -3.86
C SER A 10 -1.61 -20.95 -2.80
N GLU A 11 -1.13 -21.10 -1.57
CA GLU A 11 -1.88 -21.64 -0.44
C GLU A 11 -2.47 -20.54 0.45
N LEU A 12 -2.17 -19.28 0.17
CA LEU A 12 -2.78 -18.17 0.88
C LEU A 12 -4.28 -18.09 0.57
N PRO A 13 -5.13 -17.87 1.59
CA PRO A 13 -6.51 -17.49 1.38
C PRO A 13 -6.60 -16.29 0.43
N LYS A 14 -7.63 -16.26 -0.42
CA LYS A 14 -7.88 -15.05 -1.19
C LYS A 14 -8.35 -13.96 -0.21
N PRO A 15 -7.77 -12.75 -0.26
CA PRO A 15 -8.26 -11.66 0.58
C PRO A 15 -9.72 -11.36 0.23
N GLU A 16 -10.51 -10.97 1.24
CA GLU A 16 -11.86 -10.51 1.00
C GLU A 16 -11.88 -9.18 0.24
N LYS A 17 -13.09 -8.71 -0.05
CA LYS A 17 -13.26 -7.39 -0.65
C LYS A 17 -12.70 -6.34 0.30
N ASP A 18 -11.80 -5.49 -0.21
CA ASP A 18 -11.10 -4.44 0.52
C ASP A 18 -9.97 -4.93 1.45
N GLU A 19 -9.59 -6.20 1.37
CA GLU A 19 -8.40 -6.74 2.03
C GLU A 19 -7.21 -6.89 1.06
N TYR A 20 -6.01 -6.89 1.61
CA TYR A 20 -4.77 -7.12 0.88
C TYR A 20 -3.73 -7.74 1.80
N TYR A 21 -2.77 -8.44 1.22
CA TYR A 21 -1.56 -8.80 1.93
C TYR A 21 -0.51 -7.70 1.78
N PHE A 22 0.30 -7.49 2.82
CA PHE A 22 1.33 -6.44 2.81
C PHE A 22 2.31 -6.61 1.64
N TYR A 23 2.67 -7.84 1.28
CA TYR A 23 3.58 -8.09 0.14
C TYR A 23 3.01 -7.64 -1.22
N GLU A 24 1.67 -7.55 -1.34
CA GLU A 24 0.99 -7.07 -2.55
C GLU A 24 1.10 -5.55 -2.70
N VAL A 25 1.33 -4.83 -1.59
CA VAL A 25 1.31 -3.37 -1.52
C VAL A 25 2.73 -2.79 -1.42
N MET A 26 3.62 -3.50 -0.75
CA MET A 26 5.02 -3.09 -0.58
C MET A 26 5.70 -2.85 -1.94
N GLY A 27 6.36 -1.70 -2.11
CA GLY A 27 7.04 -1.34 -3.36
C GLY A 27 6.13 -0.92 -4.51
N CYS A 28 4.80 -0.92 -4.34
CA CYS A 28 3.90 -0.39 -5.35
C CYS A 28 4.12 1.11 -5.56
N GLU A 29 4.00 1.56 -6.81
CA GLU A 29 4.01 2.98 -7.14
C GLU A 29 2.69 3.61 -6.72
N VAL A 30 2.76 4.73 -6.00
CA VAL A 30 1.59 5.48 -5.59
C VAL A 30 1.47 6.73 -6.43
N VAL A 31 0.31 6.92 -7.05
CA VAL A 31 0.00 8.07 -7.90
C VAL A 31 -1.27 8.77 -7.47
N LEU A 32 -1.35 10.06 -7.73
CA LEU A 32 -2.60 10.81 -7.65
C LEU A 32 -3.54 10.47 -8.83
N GLU A 33 -4.83 10.80 -8.71
CA GLU A 33 -5.83 10.64 -9.78
C GLU A 33 -5.44 11.35 -11.09
N ASN A 34 -4.66 12.43 -11.02
CA ASN A 34 -4.12 13.14 -12.18
C ASN A 34 -2.88 12.47 -12.81
N GLY A 35 -2.42 11.33 -12.26
CA GLY A 35 -1.24 10.59 -12.72
C GLY A 35 0.09 11.02 -12.11
N GLU A 36 0.12 12.03 -11.24
CA GLU A 36 1.36 12.45 -10.58
C GLU A 36 1.86 11.38 -9.60
N SER A 37 3.12 10.95 -9.76
CA SER A 37 3.74 9.96 -8.87
C SER A 37 4.16 10.58 -7.54
N LEU A 38 3.63 10.02 -6.45
CA LEU A 38 3.99 10.34 -5.07
C LEU A 38 5.20 9.53 -4.58
N GLY A 39 5.59 8.47 -5.30
CA GLY A 39 6.71 7.61 -4.96
C GLY A 39 6.31 6.14 -4.84
N LYS A 40 7.06 5.37 -4.05
CA LYS A 40 6.78 3.94 -3.81
C LYS A 40 6.50 3.67 -2.35
N VAL A 41 5.65 2.69 -2.07
CA VAL A 41 5.43 2.19 -0.71
C VAL A 41 6.72 1.55 -0.21
N THR A 42 7.21 2.02 0.93
CA THR A 42 8.43 1.54 1.57
C THR A 42 8.21 0.89 2.91
N ASP A 43 7.07 1.15 3.53
CA ASP A 43 6.67 0.57 4.80
C ASP A 43 5.15 0.67 4.99
N ILE A 44 4.62 -0.07 5.96
CA ILE A 44 3.21 -0.05 6.36
C ILE A 44 3.16 0.05 7.88
N ILE A 45 2.49 1.09 8.38
CA ILE A 45 2.29 1.31 9.82
C ILE A 45 0.90 0.81 10.20
N GLU A 46 0.85 -0.23 11.03
CA GLU A 46 -0.39 -0.71 11.64
C GLU A 46 -0.79 0.20 12.80
N THR A 47 -1.90 0.93 12.66
CA THR A 47 -2.39 1.87 13.70
C THR A 47 -3.53 1.30 14.55
N GLY A 48 -3.92 0.04 14.31
CA GLY A 48 -5.05 -0.63 14.96
C GLY A 48 -6.43 -0.29 14.37
N ALA A 49 -6.58 0.88 13.74
CA ALA A 49 -7.82 1.25 13.05
C ALA A 49 -7.70 1.08 11.52
N ASN A 50 -6.72 1.74 10.91
CA ASN A 50 -6.41 1.59 9.49
C ASN A 50 -4.90 1.62 9.28
N ASP A 51 -4.41 0.84 8.35
CA ASP A 51 -3.00 0.88 8.00
C ASP A 51 -2.63 2.21 7.35
N VAL A 52 -1.39 2.64 7.55
CA VAL A 52 -0.84 3.84 6.92
C VAL A 52 0.34 3.44 6.05
N LEU A 53 0.24 3.72 4.75
CA LEU A 53 1.33 3.48 3.81
C LEU A 53 2.37 4.59 3.94
N VAL A 54 3.64 4.19 4.05
CA VAL A 54 4.78 5.11 4.01
C VAL A 54 5.32 5.16 2.59
N VAL A 55 5.01 6.24 1.87
CA VAL A 55 5.40 6.42 0.47
C VAL A 55 6.61 7.34 0.37
N LYS A 56 7.65 6.91 -0.35
CA LYS A 56 8.89 7.69 -0.51
C LYS A 56 9.16 8.05 -1.97
N LYS A 57 9.53 9.32 -2.18
CA LYS A 57 10.08 9.85 -3.43
C LYS A 57 11.32 10.68 -3.12
N GLY A 58 12.49 10.05 -3.24
CA GLY A 58 13.76 10.66 -2.81
C GLY A 58 13.76 10.89 -1.30
N LYS A 59 13.88 12.16 -0.88
CA LYS A 59 13.84 12.56 0.55
C LYS A 59 12.43 12.88 1.06
N LYS A 60 11.43 12.99 0.17
CA LYS A 60 10.04 13.25 0.57
C LYS A 60 9.39 11.94 1.02
N GLU A 61 8.78 11.99 2.20
CA GLU A 61 7.97 10.91 2.76
C GLU A 61 6.52 11.41 2.88
N THR A 62 5.58 10.60 2.42
CA THR A 62 4.14 10.88 2.45
C THR A 62 3.45 9.73 3.15
N LEU A 63 2.64 10.04 4.17
CA LEU A 63 1.83 9.07 4.90
C LEU A 63 0.43 9.05 4.32
N ILE A 64 -0.01 7.88 3.89
CA ILE A 64 -1.30 7.70 3.21
C ILE A 64 -2.13 6.69 3.99
N PRO A 65 -3.22 7.13 4.65
CA PRO A 65 -4.15 6.21 5.30
C PRO A 65 -4.81 5.30 4.26
N MET A 66 -4.74 3.99 4.49
CA MET A 66 -5.31 2.97 3.61
C MET A 66 -6.83 2.84 3.81
N ILE A 67 -7.55 3.92 3.52
CA ILE A 67 -9.02 4.00 3.65
C ILE A 67 -9.66 4.33 2.30
N LYS A 68 -10.88 3.85 2.09
CA LYS A 68 -11.67 4.05 0.84
C LYS A 68 -11.82 5.51 0.42
N ARG A 69 -11.75 6.46 1.35
CA ARG A 69 -11.80 7.88 1.04
C ARG A 69 -10.60 8.33 0.19
N TYR A 70 -9.42 7.78 0.47
CA TYR A 70 -8.18 8.21 -0.17
C TYR A 70 -7.67 7.20 -1.18
N VAL A 71 -7.84 5.90 -0.96
CA VAL A 71 -7.37 4.86 -1.88
C VAL A 71 -8.47 4.54 -2.88
N VAL A 72 -8.26 4.97 -4.12
CA VAL A 72 -9.24 4.83 -5.22
C VAL A 72 -9.11 3.46 -5.88
N LYS A 73 -7.87 3.00 -6.10
CA LYS A 73 -7.60 1.74 -6.77
C LYS A 73 -6.28 1.14 -6.28
N LEU A 74 -6.29 -0.16 -6.00
CA LEU A 74 -5.08 -0.99 -5.84
C LEU A 74 -5.01 -1.95 -7.04
N ASP A 75 -4.06 -1.71 -7.93
CA ASP A 75 -3.77 -2.56 -9.07
C ASP A 75 -2.58 -3.47 -8.76
N LYS A 76 -2.86 -4.73 -8.48
CA LYS A 76 -1.87 -5.71 -8.04
C LYS A 76 -0.98 -6.21 -9.19
N GLU A 77 -1.51 -6.20 -10.41
CA GLU A 77 -0.76 -6.63 -11.61
C GLU A 77 0.25 -5.55 -12.00
N GLU A 78 -0.19 -4.29 -12.06
CA GLU A 78 0.66 -3.14 -12.40
C GLU A 78 1.50 -2.64 -11.22
N ARG A 79 1.35 -3.23 -10.02
CA ARG A 79 1.96 -2.79 -8.76
C ARG A 79 1.77 -1.28 -8.53
N LYS A 80 0.53 -0.82 -8.66
CA LYS A 80 0.17 0.59 -8.66
C LYS A 80 -1.01 0.90 -7.75
N ILE A 81 -0.92 1.99 -6.99
CA ILE A 81 -1.96 2.48 -6.11
C ILE A 81 -2.36 3.88 -6.55
N THR A 82 -3.63 4.08 -6.88
CA THR A 82 -4.18 5.39 -7.19
C THR A 82 -4.85 5.96 -5.95
N VAL A 83 -4.45 7.17 -5.56
CA VAL A 83 -5.00 7.87 -4.39
C VAL A 83 -5.58 9.23 -4.77
N LYS A 84 -6.55 9.69 -3.99
CA LYS A 84 -7.07 11.05 -4.10
C LYS A 84 -6.06 12.05 -3.53
N ALA A 85 -6.08 13.26 -4.08
CA ALA A 85 -5.37 14.38 -3.48
C ALA A 85 -5.89 14.61 -2.06
N MET A 86 -4.98 14.70 -1.11
CA MET A 86 -5.28 15.06 0.27
C MET A 86 -5.06 16.56 0.43
N GLU A 87 -5.78 17.20 1.34
CA GLU A 87 -5.70 18.65 1.55
C GLU A 87 -4.32 19.12 2.09
N TRP A 88 -3.42 18.19 2.42
CA TRP A 88 -2.09 18.45 2.98
C TRP A 88 -0.92 18.00 2.09
N ILE A 89 -1.18 17.49 0.89
CA ILE A 89 -0.15 17.07 -0.08
C ILE A 89 0.09 18.18 -1.10
#